data_AF-A0A0F9EWW0-F1
#
_entry.id   AF-A0A0F9EWW0-F1
#
_cell.length_a   1.000
_cell.length_b   1.000
_cell.length_c   1.000
_cell.angle_alpha   90.00
_cell.angle_beta   90.00
_cell.angle_gamma   90.00
#
_symmetry.space_group_name_H-M   'P 1'
#
loop_
_entity.id
_entity.type
_entity.pdbx_description
1 polymer ?
#
loop_
_entity_poly.entity_id
_entity_poly.type
_entity_poly.pdbx_seq_one_letter_code
_entity_poly.pdbx_strand_id
1 'polypeptide(L)'
;MWFRKKAPEKTPDFQECEGCGCLMRLARVTVDVGHTSFEPAMEAYCGKCAPPYTKMRHDGVKRRYYREEPAQYVEVDEKGKDIKEKSAPH
;
A
#
# COMPACT_ATOMS: atom_id res chain seq x y z
N MET A 1 3.49 16.50 32.37
CA MET A 1 4.32 15.56 31.59
C MET A 1 3.39 14.56 30.92
N TRP A 2 3.24 14.63 29.59
CA TRP A 2 2.37 13.73 28.83
C TRP A 2 3.16 12.45 28.58
N PHE A 3 2.76 11.37 29.25
CA PHE A 3 3.33 10.04 29.04
C PHE A 3 2.92 9.54 27.66
N ARG A 4 3.74 9.87 26.66
CA ARG A 4 3.74 9.20 25.35
C ARG A 4 4.15 7.76 25.63
N LYS A 5 3.16 6.87 25.76
CA LYS A 5 3.38 5.43 25.92
C LYS A 5 4.25 5.00 24.74
N LYS A 6 5.54 4.73 25.01
CA LYS A 6 6.38 3.99 24.07
C LYS A 6 5.64 2.70 23.79
N ALA A 7 5.26 2.48 22.53
CA ALA A 7 4.75 1.20 22.09
C ALA A 7 5.75 0.12 22.54
N PRO A 8 5.28 -0.99 23.13
CA PRO A 8 6.15 -2.04 23.62
C PRO A 8 7.02 -2.55 22.48
N GLU A 9 8.33 -2.54 22.71
CA GLU A 9 9.33 -3.09 21.83
C GLU A 9 8.95 -4.53 21.47
N LYS A 10 8.65 -4.77 20.18
CA LYS A 10 8.50 -6.08 19.55
C LYS A 10 7.43 -6.99 20.16
N THR A 11 6.15 -6.71 19.86
CA THR A 11 5.20 -7.80 19.65
C THR A 11 5.13 -8.07 18.14
N PRO A 12 5.66 -9.20 17.63
CA PRO A 12 5.72 -9.48 16.19
C PRO A 12 4.34 -9.62 15.52
N ASP A 13 3.26 -9.61 16.29
CA ASP A 13 1.89 -9.79 15.82
C ASP A 13 1.09 -8.49 15.60
N PHE A 14 1.63 -7.32 15.97
CA PHE A 14 0.89 -6.06 15.85
C PHE A 14 1.61 -5.05 14.97
N GLN A 15 0.93 -4.62 13.89
CA GLN A 15 1.39 -3.59 12.96
C GLN A 15 0.60 -2.30 13.18
N GLU A 16 1.27 -1.16 13.06
CA GLU A 16 0.61 0.14 13.05
C GLU A 16 0.11 0.47 11.64
N CYS A 17 -1.08 1.03 11.53
CA CYS A 17 -1.66 1.42 10.25
C CYS A 17 -1.07 2.73 9.78
N GLU A 18 -0.49 2.77 8.58
CA GLU A 18 0.05 3.99 7.98
C GLU A 18 -1.02 5.09 7.81
N GLY A 19 -2.28 4.72 7.59
CA GLY A 19 -3.37 5.68 7.40
C GLY A 19 -3.98 6.26 8.69
N CYS A 20 -4.08 5.47 9.78
CA CYS A 20 -4.71 5.92 11.04
C CYS A 20 -3.87 5.85 12.31
N GLY A 21 -2.67 5.28 12.27
CA GLY A 21 -1.86 5.02 13.48
C GLY A 21 -2.49 3.98 14.43
N CYS A 22 -3.53 3.30 13.98
CA CYS A 22 -4.27 2.31 14.73
C CYS A 22 -3.48 0.98 14.76
N LEU A 23 -3.38 0.33 15.92
CA LEU A 23 -2.71 -0.96 16.08
C LEU A 23 -3.58 -2.11 15.57
N MET A 24 -3.00 -3.00 14.76
CA MET A 24 -3.71 -4.05 14.05
C MET A 24 -3.00 -5.39 14.20
N ARG A 25 -3.77 -6.48 14.29
CA ARG A 25 -3.22 -7.85 14.18
C ARG A 25 -3.06 -8.33 12.75
N LEU A 26 -3.94 -7.88 11.86
CA LEU A 26 -3.94 -8.21 10.45
C LEU A 26 -3.94 -6.91 9.68
N ALA A 27 -2.98 -6.77 8.77
CA ALA A 27 -2.85 -5.62 7.90
C ALA A 27 -3.13 -6.03 6.45
N ARG A 28 -3.76 -5.13 5.70
CA ARG A 28 -3.66 -5.16 4.23
C ARG A 28 -2.37 -4.47 3.86
N VAL A 29 -1.51 -5.18 3.15
CA VAL A 29 -0.19 -4.68 2.77
C VAL A 29 -0.26 -4.13 1.36
N THR A 30 0.26 -2.92 1.18
CA THR A 30 0.59 -2.43 -0.16
C THR A 30 2.09 -2.41 -0.34
N VAL A 31 2.52 -2.81 -1.53
CA VAL A 31 3.93 -2.87 -1.88
C VAL A 31 4.27 -1.70 -2.79
N ASP A 32 5.21 -0.87 -2.37
CA ASP A 32 5.87 0.11 -3.24
C ASP A 32 7.04 -0.59 -3.97
N VAL A 33 6.89 -0.71 -5.29
CA VAL A 33 7.87 -1.30 -6.20
C VAL A 33 8.65 -0.23 -6.98
N GLY A 34 8.85 0.95 -6.38
CA GLY A 34 9.51 2.11 -6.97
C GLY A 34 10.85 1.79 -7.65
N HIS A 35 11.07 2.43 -8.80
CA HIS A 35 12.18 2.16 -9.70
C HIS A 35 13.48 2.79 -9.18
N THR A 36 14.04 2.35 -8.07
CA THR A 36 15.40 2.75 -7.63
C THR A 36 15.86 2.05 -6.34
N SER A 37 14.94 1.49 -5.56
CA SER A 37 15.25 0.76 -4.34
C SER A 37 15.49 -0.71 -4.66
N PHE A 38 16.61 -1.29 -4.21
CA PHE A 38 16.82 -2.75 -4.26
C PHE A 38 15.85 -3.50 -3.35
N GLU A 39 15.20 -2.80 -2.40
CA GLU A 39 14.23 -3.37 -1.49
C GLU A 39 12.84 -2.73 -1.69
N PRO A 40 11.78 -3.54 -1.85
CA PRO A 40 10.42 -3.05 -1.89
C PRO A 40 10.02 -2.50 -0.51
N ALA A 41 9.41 -1.31 -0.48
CA ALA A 41 8.83 -0.80 0.76
C ALA A 41 7.42 -1.38 0.93
N MET A 42 7.09 -1.83 2.14
CA MET A 42 5.76 -2.36 2.46
C MET A 42 5.07 -1.42 3.43
N GLU A 43 3.84 -1.05 3.09
CA GLU A 43 2.99 -0.22 3.93
C GLU A 43 1.80 -1.04 4.42
N ALA A 44 1.51 -0.94 5.71
CA ALA A 44 0.48 -1.73 6.38
C ALA A 44 -0.75 -0.86 6.68
N TYR A 45 -1.93 -1.32 6.27
CA TYR A 45 -3.18 -0.57 6.44
C TYR A 45 -4.26 -1.39 7.12
N CYS A 46 -5.13 -0.70 7.87
CA CYS A 46 -6.31 -1.30 8.48
C CYS A 46 -7.41 -1.51 7.45
N GLY A 47 -8.38 -2.36 7.75
CA GLY A 47 -9.50 -2.63 6.83
C GLY A 47 -10.28 -1.37 6.38
N LYS A 48 -10.20 -0.25 7.13
CA LYS A 48 -10.82 1.04 6.80
C LYS A 48 -9.92 1.96 5.97
N CYS A 49 -8.61 1.95 6.23
CA CYS A 49 -7.63 2.81 5.56
C CYS A 49 -6.95 2.14 4.38
N ALA A 50 -7.17 0.83 4.21
CA ALA A 50 -6.58 0.07 3.13
C ALA A 50 -6.97 0.69 1.79
N PRO A 51 -5.96 1.11 1.00
CA PRO A 51 -6.23 1.65 -0.31
C PRO A 51 -6.84 0.57 -1.20
N PRO A 52 -7.51 0.98 -2.28
CA PRO A 52 -8.15 0.06 -3.21
C PRO A 52 -7.18 -0.61 -4.20
N TYR A 53 -5.88 -0.38 -4.03
CA TYR A 53 -4.78 -0.98 -4.78
C TYR A 53 -3.89 -1.80 -3.84
N THR A 54 -3.20 -2.80 -4.39
CA THR A 54 -2.27 -3.67 -3.65
C THR A 54 -0.81 -3.37 -3.95
N LYS A 55 -0.52 -2.70 -5.08
CA LYS A 55 0.83 -2.25 -5.44
C LYS A 55 0.81 -0.79 -5.87
N MET A 56 1.88 -0.08 -5.53
CA MET A 56 2.17 1.26 -6.03
C MET A 56 3.53 1.26 -6.69
N ARG A 57 3.68 2.01 -7.78
CA ARG A 57 4.96 2.20 -8.46
C ARG A 57 5.19 3.68 -8.67
N HIS A 58 6.41 4.12 -8.34
CA HIS A 58 6.85 5.48 -8.62
C HIS A 58 7.77 5.48 -9.85
N ASP A 59 7.30 6.07 -10.97
CA ASP A 59 8.09 6.23 -12.21
C ASP A 59 8.82 7.60 -12.24
N GLY A 60 9.24 8.09 -11.07
CA GLY A 60 9.96 9.37 -10.90
C GLY A 60 9.13 10.64 -11.11
N VAL A 61 8.05 10.60 -11.88
CA VAL A 61 7.17 11.75 -12.17
C VAL A 61 5.72 11.49 -11.74
N LYS A 62 5.27 10.24 -11.79
CA LYS A 62 3.90 9.86 -11.48
C LYS A 62 3.87 8.61 -10.61
N ARG A 63 2.89 8.57 -9.71
CA ARG A 63 2.48 7.37 -8.99
C ARG A 63 1.49 6.59 -9.86
N ARG A 64 1.76 5.31 -10.04
CA ARG A 64 0.84 4.34 -10.65
C ARG A 64 0.38 3.37 -9.58
N TYR A 65 -0.90 3.01 -9.60
CA TYR A 65 -1.50 2.13 -8.61
C TYR A 65 -2.05 0.90 -9.31
N TYR A 66 -1.90 -0.27 -8.70
CA TYR A 66 -2.32 -1.54 -9.29
C TYR A 66 -3.11 -2.35 -8.29
N ARG A 67 -4.24 -2.91 -8.74
CA ARG A 67 -5.03 -3.88 -8.02
C ARG A 67 -4.70 -5.29 -8.51
N GLU A 68 -4.48 -6.21 -7.59
CA GLU A 68 -4.31 -7.63 -7.90
C GLU A 68 -5.68 -8.26 -8.20
N GLU A 69 -5.84 -8.79 -9.41
CA GLU A 69 -6.96 -9.62 -9.81
C GLU A 69 -6.47 -11.05 -10.10
N PRO A 70 -7.34 -12.07 -10.11
CA PRO A 70 -6.93 -13.48 -10.19
C PRO A 70 -6.05 -13.84 -11.39
N ALA A 71 -6.12 -13.07 -12.48
CA ALA A 71 -5.40 -13.32 -13.73
C ALA A 71 -4.32 -12.28 -14.04
N GLN A 72 -4.38 -11.07 -13.47
CA GLN A 72 -3.50 -9.96 -13.85
C GLN A 72 -3.55 -8.82 -12.81
N TYR A 73 -2.57 -7.92 -12.88
CA TYR A 73 -2.63 -6.64 -12.19
C TYR A 73 -3.31 -5.61 -13.08
N VAL A 74 -4.32 -4.91 -12.56
CA VAL A 74 -5.03 -3.86 -13.28
C VAL A 74 -4.60 -2.50 -12.74
N GLU A 75 -4.21 -1.59 -13.63
CA GLU A 75 -3.87 -0.21 -13.25
C GLU A 75 -5.16 0.54 -12.85
N VAL A 76 -5.15 1.12 -11.65
CA VAL A 76 -6.26 1.85 -11.05
C VAL A 76 -5.80 3.25 -10.65
N ASP A 77 -6.75 4.16 -10.48
CA ASP A 77 -6.49 5.48 -9.92
C ASP A 77 -6.30 5.39 -8.40
N GLU A 78 -5.89 6.49 -7.78
CA GLU A 78 -5.73 6.57 -6.31
C GLU A 78 -7.02 6.20 -5.55
N LYS A 79 -8.18 6.34 -6.20
CA LYS A 79 -9.50 6.00 -5.67
C LYS A 79 -9.96 4.59 -6.02
N GLY A 80 -9.15 3.80 -6.72
CA GLY A 80 -9.43 2.41 -7.06
C GLY A 80 -10.31 2.21 -8.30
N LYS A 81 -10.55 3.25 -9.09
CA LYS A 81 -11.25 3.11 -10.37
C LYS A 81 -10.27 2.65 -11.43
N ASP A 82 -10.71 1.71 -12.25
CA ASP A 82 -9.88 1.19 -13.34
C ASP A 82 -9.51 2.34 -14.28
N ILE A 83 -8.20 2.61 -14.37
CA ILE A 83 -7.67 3.46 -15.41
C ILE A 83 -7.70 2.53 -16.61
N LYS A 84 -8.74 2.64 -17.45
CA LYS A 84 -8.76 1.99 -18.76
C LYS A 84 -7.53 2.50 -19.50
N GLU A 85 -6.42 1.79 -19.37
CA GLU A 85 -5.31 1.93 -20.28
C GLU A 85 -5.92 1.52 -21.62
N LYS A 86 -6.14 2.51 -22.48
CA LYS A 86 -6.34 2.27 -23.90
C LYS A 86 -5.25 1.30 -24.26
N SER A 87 -5.65 0.06 -24.49
CA SER A 87 -4.81 -0.99 -25.04
C SER A 87 -4.07 -0.33 -26.19
N ALA A 88 -2.78 -0.03 -26.01
CA ALA A 88 -1.96 0.40 -27.12
C ALA A 88 -2.04 -0.75 -28.13
N PRO A 89 -2.46 -0.49 -29.38
CA PRO A 89 -2.61 -1.55 -30.36
C PRO A 89 -1.25 -2.17 -30.64
N HIS A 90 -1.31 -3.49 -30.87
CA HIS A 90 -0.28 -4.40 -31.37
C HIS A 90 0.84 -3.80 -32.22
#